data_AF-A0A812NJY1-F1
#
_entry.id   AF-A0A812NJY1-F1
#
_cell.length_a   1.000
_cell.length_b   1.000
_cell.length_c   1.000
_cell.angle_alpha   90.00
_cell.angle_beta   90.00
_cell.angle_gamma   90.00
#
_symmetry.space_group_name_H-M   'P 1'
#
loop_
_entity.id
_entity.type
_entity.pdbx_description
1 polymer ?
#
loop_
_entity_poly.entity_id
_entity_poly.type
_entity_poly.pdbx_seq_one_letter_code
_entity_poly.pdbx_strand_id
1 'polypeptide(L)'
;MVVWCSDVTKNIWHAALDSCPHRMAPLSAGVLETGQLRCRYHGWCFNGAGSCVSVPMARNDAEEARMCGLARSCLTTFPVQVKQGLVWIFPSAGQDAAIQAKKSAPCVTPEMDGAEWIMTVAPVGYQVSMENTFDPSHAPFLHNGIVKYSAERAQAITKFVLRDDVISGKRGFVLQHNGYDESTEGIFATRQFVPPCSNTTVYKYADGRVETNQAYFVPCSSHETRYIVNLGSGPSR
;
A
#
# COMPACT_ATOMS: atom_id res chain seq x y z
N MET A 1 7.76 -4.76 -9.62
CA MET A 1 7.47 -3.42 -10.20
C MET A 1 8.60 -2.48 -9.81
N VAL A 2 8.93 -1.51 -10.66
CA VAL A 2 9.85 -0.43 -10.33
C VAL A 2 9.03 0.84 -10.07
N VAL A 3 9.41 1.59 -9.03
CA VAL A 3 8.76 2.84 -8.62
C VAL A 3 9.84 3.91 -8.49
N TRP A 4 9.61 5.09 -9.05
CA TRP A 4 10.58 6.18 -8.97
C TRP A 4 9.92 7.55 -8.91
N CYS A 5 10.65 8.53 -8.37
CA CYS A 5 10.23 9.92 -8.32
C CYS A 5 10.99 10.73 -9.37
N SER A 6 10.29 11.41 -10.27
CA SER A 6 10.93 12.27 -11.28
C SER A 6 11.19 13.68 -10.78
N ASP A 7 10.41 14.14 -9.81
CA ASP A 7 10.50 15.47 -9.21
C ASP A 7 10.05 15.37 -7.76
N VAL A 8 11.03 15.36 -6.84
CA VAL A 8 10.80 15.23 -5.40
C VAL A 8 10.06 16.46 -4.86
N THR A 9 10.34 17.65 -5.41
CA THR A 9 9.70 18.90 -4.96
C THR A 9 8.22 18.96 -5.30
N LYS A 10 7.85 18.40 -6.45
CA LYS A 10 6.45 18.30 -6.89
C LYS A 10 5.79 16.97 -6.51
N ASN A 11 6.52 16.09 -5.83
CA ASN A 11 6.05 14.77 -5.40
C ASN A 11 5.48 13.93 -6.57
N ILE A 12 6.18 13.93 -7.72
CA ILE A 12 5.74 13.24 -8.94
C ILE A 12 6.34 11.84 -8.98
N TRP A 13 5.50 10.84 -8.76
CA TRP A 13 5.86 9.41 -8.72
C TRP A 13 5.33 8.64 -9.92
N HIS A 14 6.11 7.66 -10.35
CA HIS A 14 5.81 6.79 -11.48
C HIS A 14 6.02 5.33 -11.08
N ALA A 15 5.30 4.44 -11.76
CA ALA A 15 5.43 3.01 -11.57
C ALA A 15 5.38 2.27 -12.91
N ALA A 16 6.24 1.28 -13.06
CA ALA A 16 6.30 0.44 -14.26
C ALA A 16 6.60 -1.02 -13.91
N LEU A 17 6.44 -1.91 -14.90
CA LEU A 17 6.94 -3.26 -14.81
C LEU A 17 8.46 -3.21 -14.61
N ASP A 18 8.98 -4.03 -13.70
CA ASP A 18 10.41 -4.05 -13.39
C ASP A 18 11.20 -4.88 -14.41
N SER A 19 11.12 -4.49 -15.67
CA SER A 19 11.69 -5.25 -16.78
C SER A 19 11.94 -4.32 -17.96
N CYS A 20 13.21 -4.15 -18.30
CA CYS A 20 13.61 -3.35 -19.45
C CYS A 20 13.12 -4.02 -20.75
N PRO A 21 12.40 -3.32 -21.65
CA PRO A 21 11.87 -3.92 -22.88
C PRO A 21 12.95 -4.42 -23.85
N HIS A 22 14.21 -4.01 -23.66
CA HIS A 22 15.32 -4.50 -24.47
C HIS A 22 15.67 -5.97 -24.16
N ARG A 23 16.02 -6.29 -22.90
CA ARG A 23 16.49 -7.63 -22.48
C ARG A 23 16.05 -8.02 -21.07
N MET A 24 14.93 -7.48 -20.61
CA MET A 24 14.27 -7.81 -19.34
C MET A 24 15.13 -7.61 -18.09
N ALA A 25 16.19 -6.80 -18.19
CA ALA A 25 16.97 -6.43 -17.02
C ALA A 25 16.08 -5.69 -16.01
N PRO A 26 16.25 -5.95 -14.69
CA PRO A 26 15.49 -5.26 -13.66
C PRO A 26 15.84 -3.76 -13.68
N LEU A 27 14.82 -2.92 -13.88
CA LEU A 27 14.94 -1.48 -13.89
C LEU A 27 15.10 -0.90 -12.48
N SER A 28 14.70 -1.63 -11.44
CA SER A 28 14.96 -1.33 -10.04
C SER A 28 16.46 -1.29 -9.70
N ALA A 29 17.28 -2.00 -10.46
CA ALA A 29 18.74 -1.90 -10.41
C ALA A 29 19.30 -0.73 -11.25
N GLY A 30 18.42 0.10 -11.82
CA GLY A 30 18.74 1.24 -12.68
C GLY A 30 19.39 2.42 -11.95
N VAL A 31 19.42 3.56 -12.62
CA VAL A 31 19.76 4.86 -12.03
C VAL A 31 18.74 5.91 -12.44
N LEU A 32 18.53 6.89 -11.56
CA LEU A 32 17.72 8.07 -11.87
C LEU A 32 18.64 9.22 -12.29
N GLU A 33 18.42 9.73 -13.49
CA GLU A 33 19.13 10.87 -14.04
C GLU A 33 18.12 11.93 -14.45
N THR A 34 18.13 13.09 -13.81
CA THR A 34 17.20 14.20 -14.12
C THR A 34 15.71 13.77 -14.15
N GLY A 35 15.34 12.85 -13.27
CA GLY A 35 13.97 12.30 -13.17
C GLY A 35 13.60 11.24 -14.21
N GLN A 36 14.54 10.85 -15.08
CA GLN A 36 14.40 9.74 -16.02
C GLN A 36 15.04 8.47 -15.45
N LEU A 37 14.44 7.32 -15.76
CA LEU A 37 14.92 6.02 -15.33
C LEU A 37 15.84 5.42 -16.41
N ARG A 38 17.11 5.25 -16.09
CA ARG A 38 18.10 4.63 -16.97
C ARG A 38 18.35 3.18 -16.56
N CYS A 39 18.22 2.28 -17.52
CA CYS A 39 18.58 0.87 -17.36
C CYS A 39 20.10 0.71 -17.27
N ARG A 40 20.59 0.03 -16.23
CA ARG A 40 22.05 -0.22 -16.06
C ARG A 40 22.65 -1.18 -17.06
N TYR A 41 21.83 -1.94 -17.80
CA TYR A 41 22.38 -2.93 -18.73
C TYR A 41 22.98 -2.27 -19.99
N HIS A 42 22.19 -1.46 -20.70
CA HIS A 42 22.60 -0.85 -21.98
C HIS A 42 22.26 0.64 -22.06
N GLY A 43 21.96 1.28 -20.93
CA GLY A 43 21.74 2.71 -20.85
C GLY A 43 20.42 3.22 -21.44
N TRP A 44 19.48 2.35 -21.82
CA TRP A 44 18.15 2.78 -22.30
C TRP A 44 17.46 3.64 -21.24
N CYS A 45 16.94 4.80 -21.65
CA CYS A 45 16.30 5.76 -20.77
C CYS A 45 14.80 5.86 -21.01
N PHE A 46 14.08 6.01 -19.91
CA PHE A 46 12.62 6.14 -19.91
C PHE A 46 12.20 7.38 -19.12
N ASN A 47 11.26 8.15 -19.66
CA ASN A 47 10.66 9.27 -18.95
C ASN A 47 9.55 8.79 -17.99
N GLY A 48 8.93 9.73 -17.24
CA GLY A 48 7.84 9.42 -16.31
C GLY A 48 6.61 8.76 -16.94
N ALA A 49 6.33 9.05 -18.23
CA ALA A 49 5.25 8.40 -18.97
C ALA A 49 5.62 6.99 -19.47
N GLY A 50 6.84 6.52 -19.20
CA GLY A 50 7.37 5.25 -19.67
C GLY A 50 7.83 5.26 -21.12
N SER A 51 7.81 6.40 -21.81
CA SER A 51 8.35 6.50 -23.17
C SER A 51 9.85 6.27 -23.16
N CYS A 52 10.35 5.47 -24.10
CA CYS A 52 11.78 5.41 -24.37
C CYS A 52 12.22 6.74 -24.98
N VAL A 53 13.21 7.38 -24.35
CA VAL A 53 13.70 8.71 -24.75
C VAL A 53 15.16 8.71 -25.18
N SER A 54 15.92 7.64 -24.86
CA SER A 54 17.27 7.48 -25.38
C SER A 54 17.68 6.01 -25.46
N VAL A 55 18.40 5.69 -26.53
CA VAL A 55 19.06 4.41 -26.80
C VAL A 55 20.52 4.70 -27.17
N PRO A 56 21.44 4.81 -26.19
CA PRO A 56 22.79 5.34 -26.42
C PRO A 56 23.64 4.57 -27.44
N MET A 57 23.35 3.29 -27.65
CA MET A 57 24.09 2.42 -28.57
C MET A 57 23.50 2.39 -29.99
N ALA A 58 22.54 3.27 -30.31
CA ALA A 58 22.07 3.47 -31.68
C ALA A 58 23.20 4.03 -32.56
N ARG A 59 23.23 3.68 -33.85
CA ARG A 59 24.33 4.07 -34.74
C ARG A 59 24.32 5.54 -35.12
N ASN A 60 23.16 6.18 -35.05
CA ASN A 60 22.92 7.59 -35.35
C ASN A 60 21.56 8.03 -34.80
N ASP A 61 21.32 9.34 -34.79
CA ASP A 61 20.11 9.97 -34.27
C ASP A 61 18.82 9.48 -34.97
N ALA A 62 18.88 9.20 -36.27
CA ALA A 62 17.72 8.69 -37.01
C ALA A 62 17.32 7.29 -36.55
N GLU A 63 18.31 6.44 -36.25
CA GLU A 63 18.06 5.12 -35.67
C GLU A 63 17.55 5.22 -34.23
N GLU A 64 18.12 6.09 -33.40
CA GLU A 64 17.65 6.30 -32.03
C GLU A 64 16.20 6.77 -32.02
N ALA A 65 15.87 7.80 -32.82
CA ALA A 65 14.51 8.31 -32.95
C ALA A 65 13.52 7.23 -33.40
N ARG A 66 13.92 6.41 -34.38
CA ARG A 66 13.12 5.27 -34.82
C ARG A 66 12.93 4.25 -33.69
N MET A 67 13.97 3.91 -32.94
CA MET A 67 13.90 2.94 -31.84
C MET A 67 13.03 3.46 -30.69
N CYS A 68 13.20 4.71 -30.28
CA CYS A 68 12.41 5.37 -29.25
C CYS A 68 10.93 5.48 -29.63
N GLY A 69 10.62 5.68 -30.93
CA GLY A 69 9.25 5.78 -31.44
C GLY A 69 8.45 4.46 -31.50
N LEU A 70 9.07 3.32 -31.20
CA LEU A 70 8.38 2.04 -31.20
C LEU A 70 7.65 1.80 -29.88
N ALA A 71 6.36 1.44 -29.94
CA ALA A 71 5.58 1.09 -28.75
C ALA A 71 6.25 -0.02 -27.91
N ARG A 72 6.91 -1.00 -28.55
CA ARG A 72 7.64 -2.08 -27.86
C ARG A 72 8.90 -1.62 -27.12
N SER A 73 9.37 -0.41 -27.38
CA SER A 73 10.50 0.19 -26.67
C SER A 73 10.06 0.89 -25.39
N CYS A 74 8.76 1.17 -25.22
CA CYS A 74 8.24 1.85 -24.03
C CYS A 74 8.01 0.87 -22.87
N LEU A 75 8.02 1.40 -21.65
CA LEU A 75 7.69 0.65 -20.45
C LEU A 75 6.19 0.35 -20.37
N THR A 76 5.86 -0.79 -19.75
CA THR A 76 4.50 -1.04 -19.26
C THR A 76 4.31 -0.27 -17.96
N THR A 77 3.58 0.85 -18.02
CA THR A 77 3.34 1.74 -16.87
C THR A 77 2.03 1.44 -16.15
N PHE A 78 2.01 1.73 -14.85
CA PHE A 78 0.84 1.59 -13.99
C PHE A 78 0.42 2.99 -13.51
N PRO A 79 -0.89 3.32 -13.52
CA PRO A 79 -1.37 4.60 -12.99
C PRO A 79 -0.99 4.77 -11.52
N VAL A 80 -0.49 5.97 -11.19
CA VAL A 80 -0.07 6.34 -9.84
C VAL A 80 -0.90 7.50 -9.32
N GLN A 81 -1.28 7.43 -8.04
CA GLN A 81 -1.88 8.53 -7.29
C GLN A 81 -1.12 8.68 -5.96
N VAL A 82 -0.76 9.90 -5.60
CA VAL A 82 -0.12 10.17 -4.30
C VAL A 82 -1.15 10.77 -3.36
N LYS A 83 -1.39 10.13 -2.22
CA LYS A 83 -2.40 10.57 -1.27
C LYS A 83 -2.06 10.11 0.14
N GLN A 84 -2.20 10.99 1.13
CA GLN A 84 -1.87 10.74 2.55
C GLN A 84 -0.45 10.19 2.76
N GLY A 85 0.55 10.76 2.09
CA GLY A 85 1.95 10.30 2.21
C GLY A 85 2.25 8.95 1.55
N LEU A 86 1.27 8.33 0.87
CA LEU A 86 1.42 7.04 0.20
C LEU A 86 1.40 7.16 -1.32
N VAL A 87 2.20 6.31 -1.98
CA VAL A 87 2.18 6.10 -3.42
C VAL A 87 1.23 4.94 -3.74
N TRP A 88 0.06 5.26 -4.28
CA TRP A 88 -0.96 4.29 -4.67
C TRP A 88 -0.76 3.91 -6.13
N ILE A 89 -0.72 2.61 -6.39
CA ILE A 89 -0.51 2.06 -7.73
C ILE A 89 -1.75 1.27 -8.10
N PHE A 90 -2.34 1.62 -9.24
CA PHE A 90 -3.45 0.85 -9.78
C PHE A 90 -2.92 -0.49 -10.33
N PRO A 91 -3.50 -1.64 -9.97
CA PRO A 91 -2.89 -2.96 -10.19
C PRO A 91 -3.01 -3.49 -11.64
N SER A 92 -3.26 -2.59 -12.60
CA SER A 92 -3.40 -2.91 -14.02
C SER A 92 -2.72 -1.84 -14.87
N ALA A 93 -2.25 -2.23 -16.05
CA ALA A 93 -1.61 -1.34 -17.01
C ALA A 93 -2.49 -1.09 -18.25
N GLY A 94 -2.10 -0.13 -19.08
CA GLY A 94 -2.77 0.20 -20.34
C GLY A 94 -3.84 1.29 -20.22
N GLN A 95 -4.44 1.62 -21.37
CA GLN A 95 -5.36 2.77 -21.50
C GLN A 95 -6.61 2.61 -20.62
N ASP A 96 -7.21 1.42 -20.61
CA ASP A 96 -8.40 1.15 -19.79
C ASP A 96 -8.10 1.28 -18.30
N ALA A 97 -6.94 0.79 -17.85
CA ALA A 97 -6.49 0.96 -16.48
C ALA A 97 -6.30 2.44 -16.13
N ALA A 98 -5.74 3.25 -17.03
CA ALA A 98 -5.61 4.69 -16.82
C ALA A 98 -6.96 5.41 -16.72
N ILE A 99 -7.96 5.00 -17.51
CA ILE A 99 -9.32 5.51 -17.44
C ILE A 99 -9.99 5.11 -16.12
N GLN A 100 -9.85 3.84 -15.71
CA GLN A 100 -10.44 3.33 -14.46
C GLN A 100 -9.80 3.95 -13.23
N ALA A 101 -8.48 4.13 -13.22
CA ALA A 101 -7.75 4.76 -12.12
C ALA A 101 -8.20 6.21 -11.91
N LYS A 102 -8.54 6.96 -12.97
CA LYS A 102 -9.10 8.32 -12.85
C LYS A 102 -10.51 8.35 -12.23
N LYS A 103 -11.28 7.28 -12.36
CA LYS A 103 -12.63 7.13 -11.80
C LYS A 103 -12.63 6.53 -10.39
N SER A 104 -11.50 5.96 -9.97
CA SER A 104 -11.33 5.29 -8.69
C SER A 104 -10.53 6.20 -7.76
N ALA A 105 -10.97 6.30 -6.50
CA ALA A 105 -10.19 6.96 -5.47
C ALA A 105 -9.39 5.91 -4.69
N PRO A 106 -8.15 6.23 -4.27
CA PRO A 106 -7.46 5.41 -3.29
C PRO A 106 -8.29 5.26 -2.02
N CYS A 107 -8.21 4.08 -1.39
CA CYS A 107 -8.94 3.79 -0.15
C CYS A 107 -8.28 4.48 1.05
N VAL A 108 -8.46 5.81 1.12
CA VAL A 108 -7.94 6.66 2.19
C VAL A 108 -8.87 6.69 3.39
N THR A 109 -8.29 6.99 4.54
CA THR A 109 -9.00 7.16 5.81
C THR A 109 -8.84 8.62 6.23
N PRO A 110 -9.91 9.45 6.24
CA PRO A 110 -9.79 10.90 6.47
C PRO A 110 -8.98 11.28 7.73
N GLU A 111 -9.09 10.49 8.79
CA GLU A 111 -8.37 10.66 10.07
C GLU A 111 -6.85 10.46 9.95
N MET A 112 -6.37 9.95 8.81
CA MET A 112 -4.95 9.68 8.52
C MET A 112 -4.30 10.75 7.64
N ASP A 113 -4.89 11.95 7.56
CA ASP A 113 -4.23 13.06 6.87
C ASP A 113 -2.99 13.52 7.65
N GLY A 114 -1.85 13.63 6.96
CA GLY A 114 -0.55 13.89 7.59
C GLY A 114 0.04 12.72 8.39
N ALA A 115 -0.54 11.51 8.30
CA ALA A 115 -0.02 10.33 9.00
C ALA A 115 1.37 9.91 8.49
N GLU A 116 2.20 9.45 9.43
CA GLU A 116 3.43 8.72 9.11
C GLU A 116 3.14 7.21 9.04
N TRP A 117 3.81 6.52 8.11
CA TRP A 117 3.53 5.12 7.82
C TRP A 117 4.74 4.24 8.09
N ILE A 118 4.49 3.11 8.72
CA ILE A 118 5.47 2.03 8.82
C ILE A 118 5.13 1.01 7.74
N MET A 119 6.15 0.60 6.98
CA MET A 119 6.01 -0.41 5.93
C MET A 119 6.94 -1.59 6.23
N THR A 120 6.39 -2.81 6.20
CA THR A 120 7.16 -4.05 6.32
C THR A 120 6.59 -5.14 5.42
N VAL A 121 7.41 -6.11 5.05
CA VAL A 121 6.97 -7.31 4.32
C VAL A 121 7.09 -8.50 5.26
N ALA A 122 5.98 -9.20 5.48
CA ALA A 122 5.94 -10.40 6.30
C ALA A 122 5.83 -11.64 5.39
N PRO A 123 6.50 -12.76 5.73
CA PRO A 123 6.47 -14.01 4.99
C PRO A 123 5.18 -14.80 5.29
N VAL A 124 4.05 -14.15 5.13
CA VAL A 124 2.72 -14.73 5.31
C VAL A 124 1.79 -14.29 4.17
N GLY A 125 0.92 -15.21 3.75
CA GLY A 125 -0.07 -14.95 2.70
C GLY A 125 -1.10 -13.90 3.12
N TYR A 126 -1.69 -13.25 2.12
CA TYR A 126 -2.60 -12.12 2.30
C TYR A 126 -3.84 -12.44 3.13
N GLN A 127 -4.46 -13.62 2.92
CA GLN A 127 -5.68 -14.02 3.63
C GLN A 127 -5.42 -14.17 5.14
N VAL A 128 -4.35 -14.88 5.50
CA VAL A 128 -3.94 -15.06 6.91
C VAL A 128 -3.58 -13.71 7.54
N SER A 129 -2.89 -12.85 6.80
CA SER A 129 -2.53 -11.49 7.23
C SER A 129 -3.75 -10.66 7.61
N MET A 130 -4.80 -10.74 6.76
CA MET A 130 -6.07 -10.09 7.03
C MET A 130 -6.75 -10.70 8.26
N GLU A 131 -6.98 -12.02 8.26
CA GLU A 131 -7.70 -12.71 9.34
C GLU A 131 -7.10 -12.38 10.71
N ASN A 132 -5.77 -12.46 10.85
CA ASN A 132 -5.07 -12.10 12.08
C ASN A 132 -5.41 -10.68 12.57
N THR A 133 -5.54 -9.71 11.65
CA THR A 133 -5.82 -8.32 12.05
C THR A 133 -7.29 -8.10 12.42
N PHE A 134 -8.20 -8.97 11.99
CA PHE A 134 -9.62 -8.90 12.34
C PHE A 134 -9.98 -9.69 13.61
N ASP A 135 -9.08 -10.54 14.10
CA ASP A 135 -9.20 -11.22 15.39
C ASP A 135 -8.42 -10.48 16.49
N PRO A 136 -9.06 -9.68 17.36
CA PRO A 136 -8.37 -9.01 18.47
C PRO A 136 -7.86 -9.96 19.56
N SER A 137 -8.34 -11.20 19.63
CA SER A 137 -8.01 -12.12 20.73
C SER A 137 -6.52 -12.50 20.73
N HIS A 138 -5.84 -12.40 19.60
CA HIS A 138 -4.39 -12.64 19.54
C HIS A 138 -3.59 -11.58 20.30
N ALA A 139 -4.12 -10.35 20.44
CA ALA A 139 -3.30 -9.20 20.78
C ALA A 139 -2.65 -9.29 22.18
N PRO A 140 -3.37 -9.70 23.25
CA PRO A 140 -2.76 -9.88 24.58
C PRO A 140 -1.65 -10.94 24.62
N PHE A 141 -1.75 -11.98 23.78
CA PHE A 141 -0.82 -13.12 23.82
C PHE A 141 0.38 -12.92 22.88
N LEU A 142 0.13 -12.54 21.62
CA LEU A 142 1.19 -12.38 20.62
C LEU A 142 2.08 -11.17 20.92
N HIS A 143 1.49 -10.08 21.40
CA HIS A 143 2.21 -8.83 21.71
C HIS A 143 2.54 -8.71 23.19
N ASN A 144 2.51 -9.81 23.95
CA ASN A 144 2.77 -9.81 25.38
C ASN A 144 4.13 -9.16 25.71
N GLY A 145 4.13 -8.16 26.59
CA GLY A 145 5.34 -7.40 26.94
C GLY A 145 5.72 -6.29 25.95
N ILE A 146 4.95 -6.10 24.88
CA ILE A 146 5.11 -5.00 23.92
C ILE A 146 4.05 -3.92 24.20
N VAL A 147 4.51 -2.69 24.45
CA VAL A 147 3.68 -1.49 24.64
C VAL A 147 2.67 -1.65 25.80
N LYS A 148 1.40 -1.97 25.47
CA LYS A 148 0.25 -1.94 26.37
C LYS A 148 -0.40 -3.32 26.55
N TYR A 149 0.17 -4.39 26.00
CA TYR A 149 -0.44 -5.73 25.99
C TYR A 149 0.11 -6.64 27.08
N SER A 150 -0.78 -7.37 27.77
CA SER A 150 -0.42 -8.41 28.75
C SER A 150 -1.37 -9.59 28.64
N ALA A 151 -0.81 -10.81 28.55
CA ALA A 151 -1.60 -12.04 28.55
C ALA A 151 -2.35 -12.26 29.88
N GLU A 152 -1.81 -11.77 30.99
CA GLU A 152 -2.40 -11.93 32.34
C GLU A 152 -3.67 -11.08 32.52
N ARG A 153 -3.77 -9.97 31.78
CA ARG A 153 -4.92 -9.06 31.81
C ARG A 153 -5.94 -9.35 30.71
N ALA A 154 -5.76 -10.44 29.96
CA ALA A 154 -6.64 -10.79 28.85
C ALA A 154 -8.07 -11.02 29.37
N GLN A 155 -9.04 -10.43 28.68
CA GLN A 155 -10.46 -10.60 28.98
C GLN A 155 -11.17 -11.23 27.78
N ALA A 156 -12.19 -12.04 28.07
CA ALA A 156 -13.02 -12.63 27.03
C ALA A 156 -13.78 -11.54 26.26
N ILE A 157 -13.72 -11.61 24.94
CA ILE A 157 -14.54 -10.79 24.05
C ILE A 157 -15.97 -11.35 24.13
N THR A 158 -16.88 -10.60 24.76
CA THR A 158 -18.28 -10.99 24.95
C THR A 158 -19.21 -10.41 23.87
N LYS A 159 -18.71 -9.43 23.11
CA LYS A 159 -19.39 -8.88 21.94
C LYS A 159 -18.44 -8.95 20.77
N PHE A 160 -18.80 -9.73 19.76
CA PHE A 160 -18.07 -9.86 18.50
C PHE A 160 -19.07 -10.09 17.38
N VAL A 161 -19.53 -9.02 16.76
CA VAL A 161 -20.68 -9.06 15.85
C VAL A 161 -20.38 -8.35 14.54
N LEU A 162 -20.87 -8.93 13.44
CA LEU A 162 -20.89 -8.24 12.16
C LEU A 162 -21.99 -7.18 12.19
N ARG A 163 -21.66 -5.97 11.76
CA ARG A 163 -22.65 -4.91 11.59
C ARG A 163 -23.62 -5.33 10.49
N ASP A 164 -24.91 -5.29 10.81
CA ASP A 164 -26.02 -5.62 9.92
C ASP A 164 -25.98 -7.07 9.37
N ASP A 165 -25.14 -7.96 9.92
CA ASP A 165 -24.90 -9.33 9.41
C ASP A 165 -24.49 -9.40 7.92
N VAL A 166 -23.82 -8.35 7.41
CA VAL A 166 -23.43 -8.23 5.99
C VAL A 166 -21.93 -8.37 5.78
N ILE A 167 -21.56 -9.26 4.86
CA ILE A 167 -20.24 -9.30 4.22
C ILE A 167 -20.41 -9.07 2.72
N SER A 168 -19.62 -8.15 2.15
CA SER A 168 -19.62 -7.87 0.72
C SER A 168 -18.21 -7.82 0.16
N GLY A 169 -17.94 -8.59 -0.91
CA GLY A 169 -16.67 -8.48 -1.63
C GLY A 169 -16.45 -7.11 -2.32
N LYS A 170 -17.52 -6.32 -2.52
CA LYS A 170 -17.44 -4.98 -3.12
C LYS A 170 -17.42 -3.85 -2.09
N ARG A 171 -18.23 -3.98 -1.02
CA ARG A 171 -18.38 -2.93 0.00
C ARG A 171 -17.57 -3.19 1.27
N GLY A 172 -17.04 -4.41 1.43
CA GLY A 172 -16.39 -4.85 2.66
C GLY A 172 -17.37 -5.26 3.74
N PHE A 173 -16.94 -5.13 4.99
CA PHE A 173 -17.72 -5.43 6.19
C PHE A 173 -17.21 -4.61 7.38
N VAL A 174 -18.03 -4.51 8.43
CA VAL A 174 -17.64 -3.89 9.70
C VAL A 174 -17.90 -4.88 10.82
N LEU A 175 -16.86 -5.16 11.58
CA LEU A 175 -16.91 -5.97 12.78
C LEU A 175 -16.93 -5.03 14.00
N GLN A 176 -17.76 -5.35 14.99
CA GLN A 176 -17.88 -4.60 16.24
C GLN A 176 -17.51 -5.50 17.41
N HIS A 177 -16.68 -5.01 18.33
CA HIS A 177 -16.31 -5.78 19.50
C HIS A 177 -16.09 -4.93 20.76
N ASN A 178 -16.16 -5.58 21.93
CA ASN A 178 -15.76 -4.97 23.21
C ASN A 178 -14.25 -5.12 23.47
N GLY A 179 -13.76 -4.55 24.57
CA GLY A 179 -12.40 -4.76 25.06
C GLY A 179 -12.03 -6.24 25.23
N TYR A 180 -10.73 -6.51 25.18
CA TYR A 180 -10.11 -7.84 25.26
C TYR A 180 -8.93 -7.89 26.25
N ASP A 181 -8.73 -6.80 27.00
CA ASP A 181 -7.72 -6.61 28.04
C ASP A 181 -8.34 -5.71 29.12
N GLU A 182 -7.97 -5.87 30.39
CA GLU A 182 -8.45 -5.03 31.51
C GLU A 182 -8.33 -3.53 31.25
N SER A 183 -7.25 -3.07 30.60
CA SER A 183 -7.06 -1.64 30.25
C SER A 183 -8.02 -1.15 29.16
N THR A 184 -8.74 -2.07 28.51
CA THR A 184 -9.73 -1.81 27.47
C THR A 184 -11.15 -2.13 27.91
N GLU A 185 -11.36 -2.36 29.21
CA GLU A 185 -12.70 -2.60 29.74
C GLU A 185 -13.62 -1.41 29.42
N GLY A 186 -14.85 -1.72 28.97
CA GLY A 186 -15.83 -0.72 28.56
C GLY A 186 -15.57 -0.06 27.19
N ILE A 187 -14.49 -0.40 26.48
CA ILE A 187 -14.27 0.09 25.11
C ILE A 187 -15.30 -0.51 24.15
N PHE A 188 -15.75 0.34 23.23
CA PHE A 188 -16.40 -0.09 21.99
C PHE A 188 -15.43 0.09 20.83
N ALA A 189 -15.19 -0.99 20.08
CA ALA A 189 -14.29 -0.97 18.94
C ALA A 189 -14.98 -1.41 17.65
N THR A 190 -14.55 -0.85 16.52
CA THR A 190 -14.95 -1.31 15.19
C THR A 190 -13.73 -1.61 14.33
N ARG A 191 -13.78 -2.70 13.57
CA ARG A 191 -12.79 -3.03 12.53
C ARG A 191 -13.50 -3.06 11.19
N GLN A 192 -13.16 -2.13 10.30
CA GLN A 192 -13.79 -1.98 9.00
C GLN A 192 -12.85 -2.48 7.92
N PHE A 193 -13.27 -3.52 7.20
CA PHE A 193 -12.62 -3.93 5.96
C PHE A 193 -13.17 -3.09 4.81
N VAL A 194 -12.29 -2.50 4.01
CA VAL A 194 -12.65 -1.93 2.71
C VAL A 194 -11.79 -2.60 1.63
N PRO A 195 -12.40 -3.28 0.65
CA PRO A 195 -11.67 -3.90 -0.44
C PRO A 195 -10.82 -2.89 -1.22
N PRO A 196 -9.65 -3.30 -1.72
CA PRO A 196 -9.11 -4.65 -1.67
C PRO A 196 -8.16 -4.91 -0.49
N CYS A 197 -7.84 -3.92 0.36
CA CYS A 197 -6.66 -4.06 1.21
C CYS A 197 -6.71 -3.35 2.55
N SER A 198 -7.82 -2.69 2.91
CA SER A 198 -7.86 -1.79 4.08
C SER A 198 -8.45 -2.46 5.31
N ASN A 199 -7.86 -2.23 6.48
CA ASN A 199 -8.48 -2.39 7.78
C ASN A 199 -8.35 -1.09 8.59
N THR A 200 -9.48 -0.43 8.83
CA THR A 200 -9.57 0.71 9.75
C THR A 200 -10.12 0.23 11.09
N THR A 201 -9.33 0.36 12.15
CA THR A 201 -9.76 0.04 13.51
C THR A 201 -9.99 1.32 14.29
N VAL A 202 -11.17 1.47 14.89
CA VAL A 202 -11.52 2.62 15.72
C VAL A 202 -11.86 2.12 17.11
N TYR A 203 -11.15 2.60 18.13
CA TYR A 203 -11.45 2.38 19.54
C TYR A 203 -12.11 3.63 20.13
N LYS A 204 -13.26 3.45 20.79
CA LYS A 204 -13.94 4.50 21.55
C LYS A 204 -13.89 4.15 23.03
N TYR A 205 -13.23 5.01 23.80
CA TYR A 205 -13.04 4.84 25.24
C TYR A 205 -14.19 5.49 26.02
N ALA A 206 -14.42 5.04 27.26
CA ALA A 206 -15.49 5.56 28.12
C ALA A 206 -15.32 7.05 28.48
N ASP A 207 -14.08 7.55 28.48
CA ASP A 207 -13.73 8.96 28.71
C ASP A 207 -13.94 9.87 27.48
N GLY A 208 -14.45 9.32 26.38
CA GLY A 208 -14.70 10.04 25.13
C GLY A 208 -13.51 10.09 24.17
N ARG A 209 -12.33 9.57 24.56
CA ARG A 209 -11.18 9.44 23.66
C ARG A 209 -11.50 8.51 22.49
N VAL A 210 -10.98 8.84 21.30
CA VAL A 210 -11.06 8.01 20.10
C VAL A 210 -9.66 7.77 19.56
N GLU A 211 -9.32 6.51 19.30
CA GLU A 211 -8.05 6.10 18.68
C GLU A 211 -8.37 5.39 17.36
N THR A 212 -7.79 5.88 16.26
CA THR A 212 -7.96 5.29 14.93
C THR A 212 -6.63 4.72 14.48
N ASN A 213 -6.64 3.45 14.10
CA ASN A 213 -5.52 2.73 13.52
C ASN A 213 -5.87 2.33 12.09
N GLN A 214 -4.90 2.45 11.19
CA GLN A 214 -5.05 2.07 9.79
C GLN A 214 -4.00 1.04 9.40
N ALA A 215 -4.44 -0.02 8.73
CA ALA A 215 -3.56 -1.00 8.11
C ALA A 215 -3.97 -1.25 6.65
N TYR A 216 -2.98 -1.36 5.77
CA TYR A 216 -3.16 -1.86 4.42
C TYR A 216 -2.35 -3.13 4.21
N PHE A 217 -2.96 -4.13 3.55
CA PHE A 217 -2.35 -5.41 3.23
C PHE A 217 -2.21 -5.55 1.71
N VAL A 218 -0.98 -5.56 1.21
CA VAL A 218 -0.70 -5.63 -0.22
C VAL A 218 0.02 -6.94 -0.53
N PRO A 219 -0.60 -7.87 -1.28
CA PRO A 219 0.07 -9.11 -1.69
C PRO A 219 1.36 -8.79 -2.48
N CYS A 220 2.47 -9.38 -2.06
CA CYS A 220 3.75 -9.31 -2.77
C CYS A 220 4.02 -10.59 -3.56
N SER A 221 3.61 -11.73 -2.98
CA SER A 221 3.58 -13.06 -3.61
C SER A 221 2.43 -13.87 -3.00
N SER A 222 2.29 -15.15 -3.35
CA SER A 222 1.32 -16.04 -2.68
C SER A 222 1.64 -16.30 -1.20
N HIS A 223 2.86 -15.98 -0.75
CA HIS A 223 3.34 -16.27 0.62
C HIS A 223 3.88 -15.04 1.34
N GLU A 224 3.81 -13.85 0.73
CA GLU A 224 4.33 -12.62 1.32
C GLU A 224 3.31 -11.49 1.19
N THR A 225 3.16 -10.73 2.27
CA THR A 225 2.25 -9.59 2.34
C THR A 225 2.98 -8.39 2.88
N ARG A 226 2.83 -7.27 2.20
CA ARG A 226 3.29 -5.97 2.67
C ARG A 226 2.23 -5.36 3.56
N TYR A 227 2.64 -5.03 4.77
CA TYR A 227 1.88 -4.27 5.74
C TYR A 227 2.29 -2.81 5.62
N ILE A 228 1.31 -1.92 5.49
CA ILE A 228 1.50 -0.47 5.57
C ILE A 228 0.58 0.01 6.68
N VAL A 229 1.15 0.42 7.81
CA VAL A 229 0.38 0.66 9.03
C VAL A 229 0.66 2.03 9.64
N ASN A 230 -0.39 2.64 10.16
CA ASN A 230 -0.32 3.68 11.17
C ASN A 230 -1.13 3.19 12.37
N LEU A 231 -0.47 2.94 13.49
CA LEU A 231 -1.08 2.35 14.68
C LEU A 231 -1.44 3.40 15.73
N GLY A 232 -1.75 4.63 15.30
CA GLY A 232 -2.20 5.67 16.21
C GLY A 232 -1.14 6.00 17.26
N SER A 233 0.01 6.54 16.84
CA SER A 233 0.77 7.37 17.76
C SER A 233 -0.07 8.64 17.97
N GLY A 234 -0.67 8.79 19.16
CA GLY A 234 -1.00 10.13 19.66
C GLY A 234 0.22 11.05 19.46
N PRO A 235 0.02 12.37 19.29
CA PRO A 235 1.09 13.28 18.88
C PRO A 235 2.35 13.03 19.71
N SER A 236 3.47 12.79 19.03
CA SER A 236 4.78 12.95 19.65
C SER A 236 4.80 14.37 20.22
N ARG A 237 4.90 14.45 21.56
CA ARG A 237 5.16 15.71 22.24
C ARG A 237 6.51 16.27 21.81
#